data_AF-A0A9P4GH63-F1
#
_entry.id   AF-A0A9P4GH63-F1
#
_cell.length_a   1.000
_cell.length_b   1.000
_cell.length_c   1.000
_cell.angle_alpha   90.00
_cell.angle_beta   90.00
_cell.angle_gamma   90.00
#
_symmetry.space_group_name_H-M   'P 1'
#
loop_
_entity.id
_entity.type
_entity.pdbx_description
1 polymer ?
#
loop_
_entity_poly.entity_id
_entity_poly.type
_entity_poly.pdbx_seq_one_letter_code
_entity_poly.pdbx_strand_id
1 'polypeptide(L)'
;MSISVLPKEIRLQLWAHAYFSQPPRLVALATRPHHEDHKEDSFCPRYSPSPAPTVVNICQEARAEAHYQALKVGHVVTLPYDNEPNYTSEAFYFRFETDILYLPLEGPHVKHYDDSPEVGLLAHFREAIGCTPTLLRNIAIEKVVYSGFEDGSLSNVLRDFPTMKRMIMLITERNMRDDAVKKARFCRAARRIEWTYEFDQCKTGRDSEEWFRPRPFACNVDFATRKGGELEIVPKEVWREWTAEGPSMDDVE
;
A
#
# COMPACT_ATOMS: atom_id res chain seq x y z
N MET A 1 -9.66 37.98 5.01
CA MET A 1 -9.85 37.94 6.48
C MET A 1 -8.89 36.91 7.05
N SER A 2 -8.14 37.24 8.11
CA SER A 2 -7.18 36.30 8.72
C SER A 2 -7.90 35.25 9.55
N ILE A 3 -7.46 33.98 9.48
CA ILE A 3 -8.00 32.89 10.28
C ILE A 3 -7.89 33.18 11.79
N SER A 4 -6.90 33.96 12.21
CA SER A 4 -6.64 34.31 13.61
C SER A 4 -7.73 35.16 14.28
N VAL A 5 -8.64 35.76 13.49
CA VAL A 5 -9.75 36.58 14.00
C VAL A 5 -10.95 35.72 14.40
N LEU A 6 -10.99 34.46 13.98
CA LEU A 6 -12.08 33.54 14.28
C LEU A 6 -12.01 33.00 15.71
N PRO A 7 -13.16 32.70 16.36
CA PRO A 7 -13.20 31.99 17.62
C PRO A 7 -12.41 30.68 17.56
N LYS A 8 -11.79 30.29 18.68
CA LYS A 8 -10.91 29.11 18.74
C LYS A 8 -11.62 27.85 18.26
N GLU A 9 -12.86 27.67 18.66
CA GLU A 9 -13.70 26.52 18.32
C GLU A 9 -13.88 26.39 16.81
N ILE A 10 -14.13 27.51 16.12
CA ILE A 10 -14.25 27.55 14.66
C ILE A 10 -12.91 27.23 13.99
N ARG A 11 -11.80 27.76 14.51
CA ARG A 11 -10.46 27.48 13.97
C ARG A 11 -10.09 25.99 14.08
N LEU A 12 -10.37 25.37 15.23
CA LEU A 12 -10.15 23.93 15.42
C LEU A 12 -11.03 23.09 14.49
N GLN A 13 -12.30 23.45 14.33
CA GLN A 13 -13.18 22.78 13.37
C GLN A 13 -12.68 22.91 11.92
N LEU A 14 -12.17 24.08 11.54
CA LEU A 14 -11.55 24.28 10.23
C LEU A 14 -10.31 23.40 10.04
N TRP A 15 -9.45 23.28 11.06
CA TRP A 15 -8.27 22.40 10.97
C TRP A 15 -8.62 20.92 10.95
N ALA A 16 -9.59 20.49 11.75
CA ALA A 16 -10.10 19.12 11.71
C ALA A 16 -10.68 18.81 10.33
N HIS A 17 -11.52 19.70 9.78
CA HIS A 17 -12.07 19.54 8.44
C HIS A 17 -10.98 19.53 7.36
N ALA A 18 -9.98 20.42 7.47
CA ALA A 18 -8.84 20.45 6.56
C ALA A 18 -8.02 19.15 6.60
N TYR A 19 -7.82 18.55 7.77
CA TYR A 19 -7.14 17.26 7.90
C TYR A 19 -7.86 16.14 7.15
N PHE A 20 -9.18 16.00 7.37
CA PHE A 20 -9.97 14.95 6.74
C PHE A 20 -10.22 15.20 5.24
N SER A 21 -10.16 16.45 4.79
CA SER A 21 -10.41 16.82 3.40
C SER A 21 -9.17 16.83 2.51
N GLN A 22 -7.99 16.49 3.05
CA GLN A 22 -6.78 16.40 2.21
C GLN A 22 -6.91 15.32 1.14
N PRO A 23 -6.33 15.53 -0.05
CA PRO A 23 -6.33 14.52 -1.11
C PRO A 23 -5.63 13.23 -0.64
N PRO A 24 -5.96 12.08 -1.23
CA PRO A 24 -5.23 10.83 -1.05
C PRO A 24 -3.71 11.02 -1.20
N ARG A 25 -2.93 10.38 -0.34
CA ARG A 25 -1.46 10.39 -0.41
C ARG A 25 -0.95 8.98 -0.66
N LEU A 26 0.20 8.88 -1.32
CA LEU A 26 1.01 7.67 -1.29
C LEU A 26 1.83 7.66 -0.01
N VAL A 27 1.63 6.65 0.81
CA VAL A 27 2.41 6.44 2.03
C VAL A 27 3.30 5.23 1.78
N ALA A 28 4.54 5.52 1.42
CA ALA A 28 5.59 4.53 1.23
C ALA A 28 5.99 3.89 2.56
N LEU A 29 6.29 2.59 2.52
CA LEU A 29 7.11 1.90 3.51
C LEU A 29 8.47 1.63 2.89
N ALA A 30 9.54 1.92 3.62
CA ALA A 30 10.89 1.66 3.15
C ALA A 30 11.72 1.01 4.26
N THR A 31 12.70 0.24 3.82
CA THR A 31 13.73 -0.30 4.70
C THR A 31 14.80 0.78 4.92
N ARG A 32 15.25 0.96 6.17
CA ARG A 32 16.35 1.88 6.47
C ARG A 32 17.63 1.41 5.76
N PRO A 33 18.56 2.33 5.43
CA PRO A 33 19.87 1.95 4.92
C PRO A 33 20.53 0.88 5.81
N HIS A 34 21.27 -0.05 5.21
CA HIS A 34 21.96 -1.11 5.96
C HIS A 34 22.88 -0.49 6.99
N HIS A 35 22.72 -0.87 8.25
CA HIS A 35 23.79 -0.73 9.22
C HIS A 35 24.63 -2.00 9.09
N GLU A 36 25.89 -1.88 8.71
CA GLU A 36 26.81 -3.03 8.53
C GLU A 36 26.97 -3.90 9.79
N ASP A 37 26.52 -3.41 10.94
CA ASP A 37 26.66 -4.06 12.24
C ASP A 37 25.66 -5.19 12.53
N HIS A 38 24.64 -5.39 11.68
CA HIS A 38 23.63 -6.42 11.90
C HIS A 38 23.74 -7.57 10.90
N LYS A 39 23.61 -8.81 11.40
CA LYS A 39 23.85 -10.07 10.68
C LYS A 39 22.78 -10.30 9.60
N GLU A 40 23.07 -11.13 8.60
CA GLU A 40 22.13 -11.47 7.51
C GLU A 40 20.81 -12.10 7.97
N ASP A 41 20.74 -12.61 9.21
CA ASP A 41 19.53 -13.14 9.84
C ASP A 41 18.66 -12.07 10.53
N SER A 42 19.12 -10.81 10.55
CA SER A 42 18.46 -9.72 11.26
C SER A 42 17.71 -8.79 10.30
N PHE A 43 16.42 -8.58 10.56
CA PHE A 43 15.58 -7.74 9.72
C PHE A 43 15.99 -6.26 9.86
N CYS A 44 16.15 -5.56 8.74
CA CYS A 44 16.47 -4.13 8.77
C CYS A 44 15.28 -3.29 9.28
N PRO A 45 15.49 -2.27 10.11
CA PRO A 45 14.40 -1.45 10.60
C PRO A 45 13.66 -0.77 9.45
N ARG A 46 12.33 -0.77 9.52
CA ARG A 46 11.46 -0.13 8.51
C ARG A 46 10.93 1.21 8.99
N TYR A 47 10.63 2.09 8.05
CA TYR A 47 10.08 3.41 8.33
C TYR A 47 9.19 3.89 7.19
N SER A 48 8.44 4.96 7.43
CA SER A 48 7.77 5.68 6.35
C SER A 48 8.58 6.94 5.99
N PRO A 49 9.16 7.05 4.78
CA PRO A 49 9.78 8.30 4.32
C PRO A 49 8.74 9.35 3.89
N SER A 50 7.44 9.02 3.96
CA SER A 50 6.39 9.87 3.42
C SER A 50 6.12 11.05 4.35
N PRO A 51 5.95 12.27 3.79
CA PRO A 51 5.67 13.42 4.63
C PRO A 51 4.33 13.25 5.35
N ALA A 52 4.20 13.85 6.54
CA ALA A 52 2.92 13.97 7.23
C ALA A 52 1.90 14.76 6.38
N PRO A 53 0.59 14.65 6.66
CA PRO A 53 -0.46 15.44 5.99
C PRO A 53 -0.11 16.92 6.02
N THR A 54 -0.34 17.64 4.93
CA THR A 54 0.08 19.04 4.75
C THR A 54 -0.33 19.94 5.91
N VAL A 55 -1.54 19.75 6.46
CA VAL A 55 -2.05 20.48 7.63
C VAL A 55 -1.13 20.43 8.86
N VAL A 56 -0.40 19.34 9.05
CA VAL A 56 0.54 19.13 10.18
C VAL A 56 1.75 20.08 10.07
N ASN A 57 2.00 20.60 8.87
CA ASN A 57 3.15 21.44 8.55
C ASN A 57 2.79 22.93 8.38
N ILE A 58 1.53 23.33 8.60
CA ILE A 58 1.10 24.73 8.40
C ILE A 58 1.50 25.62 9.58
N CYS A 59 1.05 25.28 10.79
CA CYS A 59 1.35 26.03 12.01
C CYS A 59 1.17 25.14 13.25
N GLN A 60 1.52 25.66 14.44
CA GLN A 60 1.45 24.88 15.68
C GLN A 60 0.02 24.44 16.03
N GLU A 61 -0.98 25.30 15.83
CA GLU A 61 -2.38 24.95 16.13
C GLU A 61 -2.91 23.88 15.17
N ALA A 62 -2.68 24.05 13.87
CA ALA A 62 -3.07 23.08 12.86
C ALA A 62 -2.41 21.71 13.12
N ARG A 63 -1.14 21.71 13.53
CA ARG A 63 -0.41 20.49 13.92
C ARG A 63 -1.04 19.80 15.12
N ALA A 64 -1.30 20.54 16.19
CA ALA A 64 -1.87 19.99 17.42
C ALA A 64 -3.26 19.40 17.16
N GLU A 65 -4.11 20.12 16.42
CA GLU A 65 -5.45 19.67 16.08
C GLU A 65 -5.43 18.46 15.15
N ALA A 66 -4.61 18.48 14.09
CA ALA A 66 -4.49 17.35 13.17
C ALA A 66 -3.95 16.09 13.87
N HIS A 67 -2.99 16.24 14.78
CA HIS A 67 -2.48 15.12 15.58
C HIS A 67 -3.55 14.57 16.53
N TYR A 68 -4.30 15.45 17.20
CA TYR A 68 -5.41 15.06 18.05
C TYR A 68 -6.48 14.28 17.26
N GLN A 69 -6.89 14.78 16.09
CA GLN A 69 -7.83 14.08 15.22
C GLN A 69 -7.26 12.74 14.74
N ALA A 70 -6.00 12.71 14.32
CA ALA A 70 -5.34 11.49 13.87
C ALA A 70 -5.31 10.40 14.95
N LEU A 71 -4.95 10.75 16.19
CA LEU A 71 -4.99 9.81 17.32
C LEU A 71 -6.41 9.33 17.60
N LYS A 72 -7.38 10.25 17.59
CA LYS A 72 -8.80 9.95 17.87
C LYS A 72 -9.38 8.91 16.92
N VAL A 73 -8.97 8.92 15.65
CA VAL A 73 -9.46 7.98 14.62
C VAL A 73 -8.45 6.89 14.26
N GLY A 74 -7.34 6.77 15.00
CA GLY A 74 -6.35 5.71 14.78
C GLY A 74 -5.53 5.85 13.50
N HIS A 75 -5.31 7.07 13.01
CA HIS A 75 -4.50 7.33 11.81
C HIS A 75 -2.99 7.46 12.08
N VAL A 76 -2.54 7.12 13.29
CA VAL A 76 -1.11 7.15 13.66
C VAL A 76 -0.63 5.72 13.77
N VAL A 77 0.37 5.36 12.94
CA VAL A 77 0.90 4.00 12.82
C VAL A 77 2.37 4.00 13.18
N THR A 78 2.81 2.98 13.90
CA THR A 78 4.19 2.77 14.31
C THR A 78 4.63 1.36 13.93
N LEU A 79 5.70 1.25 13.13
CA LEU A 79 6.24 -0.06 12.75
C LEU A 79 7.07 -0.67 13.90
N PRO A 80 6.93 -1.97 14.18
CA PRO A 80 7.73 -2.65 15.18
C PRO A 80 9.20 -2.75 14.70
N TYR A 81 10.10 -3.12 15.62
CA TYR A 81 11.46 -3.50 15.28
C TYR A 81 11.93 -4.57 16.25
N ASP A 82 12.16 -5.77 15.74
CA ASP A 82 12.31 -6.97 16.57
C ASP A 82 13.61 -7.03 17.37
N ASN A 83 14.67 -6.33 16.93
CA ASN A 83 16.01 -6.47 17.52
C ASN A 83 16.27 -5.54 18.72
N GLU A 84 15.38 -4.58 18.98
CA GLU A 84 15.50 -3.71 20.15
C GLU A 84 14.09 -3.36 20.65
N PRO A 85 13.62 -3.93 21.78
CA PRO A 85 12.27 -3.66 22.30
C PRO A 85 12.03 -2.18 22.69
N ASN A 86 13.10 -1.38 22.75
CA ASN A 86 13.04 0.07 22.98
C ASN A 86 13.10 0.89 21.68
N TYR A 87 13.36 0.26 20.54
CA TYR A 87 13.43 0.92 19.24
C TYR A 87 12.09 0.78 18.54
N THR A 88 11.22 1.76 18.74
CA THR A 88 10.04 1.91 17.90
C THR A 88 10.40 2.81 16.73
N SER A 89 9.99 2.42 15.52
CA SER A 89 10.11 3.32 14.37
C SER A 89 9.36 4.62 14.64
N GLU A 90 9.73 5.70 13.98
CA GLU A 90 9.00 6.96 14.13
C GLU A 90 7.55 6.77 13.66
N ALA A 91 6.60 7.21 14.49
CA ALA A 91 5.19 7.16 14.15
C ALA A 91 4.91 8.01 12.91
N PHE A 92 4.07 7.51 12.02
CA PHE A 92 3.66 8.20 10.80
C PHE A 92 2.15 8.22 10.66
N TYR A 93 1.65 9.09 9.77
CA TYR A 93 0.23 9.28 9.54
C TYR A 93 -0.25 8.46 8.37
N PHE A 94 -1.26 7.62 8.59
CA PHE A 94 -1.92 6.81 7.57
C PHE A 94 -3.44 6.88 7.73
N ARG A 95 -4.13 7.47 6.76
CA ARG A 95 -5.61 7.58 6.75
C ARG A 95 -6.20 6.41 5.97
N PHE A 96 -6.62 5.37 6.67
CA PHE A 96 -7.03 4.08 6.06
C PHE A 96 -8.10 4.19 4.96
N GLU A 97 -8.97 5.19 5.03
CA GLU A 97 -10.06 5.38 4.08
C GLU A 97 -9.61 6.02 2.76
N THR A 98 -8.49 6.76 2.77
CA THR A 98 -8.10 7.65 1.66
C THR A 98 -6.67 7.45 1.19
N ASP A 99 -5.72 7.24 2.08
CA ASP A 99 -4.32 7.05 1.72
C ASP A 99 -4.12 5.69 1.04
N ILE A 100 -3.05 5.61 0.26
CA ILE A 100 -2.65 4.42 -0.50
C ILE A 100 -1.33 3.94 0.09
N LEU A 101 -1.32 2.71 0.63
CA LEU A 101 -0.08 2.11 1.12
C LEU A 101 0.79 1.74 -0.07
N TYR A 102 1.97 2.34 -0.18
CA TYR A 102 2.90 2.07 -1.27
C TYR A 102 4.05 1.18 -0.80
N LEU A 103 4.25 0.07 -1.52
CA LEU A 103 5.32 -0.90 -1.31
C LEU A 103 6.35 -0.77 -2.45
N PRO A 104 7.43 0.02 -2.27
CA PRO A 104 8.55 0.05 -3.19
C PRO A 104 9.35 -1.24 -3.07
N LEU A 105 9.29 -2.09 -4.12
CA LEU A 105 10.11 -3.31 -4.22
C LEU A 105 11.22 -3.17 -5.28
N GLU A 106 11.48 -1.93 -5.74
CA GLU A 106 12.70 -1.59 -6.47
C GLU A 106 13.41 -0.39 -5.82
N GLY A 107 14.75 -0.33 -5.92
CA GLY A 107 15.56 0.79 -5.46
C GLY A 107 16.77 0.41 -4.60
N PRO A 108 17.61 1.39 -4.22
CA PRO A 108 18.89 1.14 -3.53
C PRO A 108 18.73 0.64 -2.08
N HIS A 109 17.54 0.76 -1.51
CA HIS A 109 17.23 0.34 -0.14
C HIS A 109 16.27 -0.84 -0.08
N VAL A 110 15.91 -1.43 -1.22
CA VAL A 110 15.14 -2.68 -1.26
C VAL A 110 16.13 -3.82 -1.04
N LYS A 111 15.93 -4.57 0.04
CA LYS A 111 16.78 -5.70 0.40
C LYS A 111 16.01 -7.02 0.41
N HIS A 112 16.77 -8.09 0.60
CA HIS A 112 16.27 -9.45 0.76
C HIS A 112 15.05 -9.49 1.69
N TYR A 113 13.94 -10.02 1.17
CA TYR A 113 12.66 -10.24 1.83
C TYR A 113 11.70 -9.05 1.97
N ASP A 114 11.90 -7.89 1.35
CA ASP A 114 10.88 -6.83 1.38
C ASP A 114 9.56 -7.21 0.70
N ASP A 115 9.63 -8.15 -0.26
CA ASP A 115 8.52 -8.81 -0.93
C ASP A 115 8.07 -10.12 -0.25
N SER A 116 8.76 -10.55 0.81
CA SER A 116 8.47 -11.82 1.50
C SER A 116 7.07 -11.83 2.10
N PRO A 117 6.37 -12.97 2.06
CA PRO A 117 5.04 -13.06 2.63
C PRO A 117 5.07 -13.05 4.17
N GLU A 118 6.13 -13.58 4.75
CA GLU A 118 6.23 -13.79 6.20
C GLU A 118 6.85 -12.58 6.89
N VAL A 119 7.84 -11.96 6.24
CA VAL A 119 8.66 -10.90 6.83
C VAL A 119 8.77 -9.66 5.95
N GLY A 120 7.99 -9.56 4.87
CA GLY A 120 7.98 -8.42 3.95
C GLY A 120 7.28 -7.17 4.47
N LEU A 121 7.36 -6.08 3.70
CA LEU A 121 6.88 -4.75 4.11
C LEU A 121 5.41 -4.80 4.54
N LEU A 122 4.60 -5.56 3.80
CA LEU A 122 3.18 -5.70 4.06
C LEU A 122 2.89 -6.53 5.32
N ALA A 123 3.62 -7.63 5.53
CA ALA A 123 3.50 -8.43 6.74
C ALA A 123 3.85 -7.62 7.99
N HIS A 124 4.90 -6.79 7.91
CA HIS A 124 5.30 -5.94 9.02
C HIS A 124 4.35 -4.75 9.24
N PHE A 125 3.72 -4.25 8.19
CA PHE A 125 2.63 -3.27 8.34
C PHE A 125 1.42 -3.89 9.06
N ARG A 126 1.12 -5.18 8.85
CA ARG A 126 0.06 -5.89 9.57
C ARG A 126 0.29 -5.88 11.08
N GLU A 127 1.53 -6.10 11.50
CA GLU A 127 1.94 -6.11 12.92
C GLU A 127 2.17 -4.72 13.53
N ALA A 128 1.94 -3.64 12.76
CA ALA A 128 2.20 -2.30 13.22
C ALA A 128 1.24 -1.83 14.32
N ILE A 129 1.77 -1.12 15.31
CA ILE A 129 0.96 -0.50 16.37
C ILE A 129 0.10 0.59 15.73
N GLY A 130 -1.20 0.58 16.03
CA GLY A 130 -2.17 1.47 15.40
C GLY A 130 -2.60 1.02 14.00
N CYS A 131 -2.08 -0.09 13.47
CA CYS A 131 -2.61 -0.69 12.26
C CYS A 131 -3.90 -1.46 12.55
N THR A 132 -4.90 -1.26 11.72
CA THR A 132 -6.11 -2.08 11.70
C THR A 132 -6.23 -2.69 10.29
N PRO A 133 -5.77 -3.93 10.07
CA PRO A 133 -5.74 -4.55 8.74
C PRO A 133 -7.10 -4.55 8.02
N THR A 134 -8.20 -4.64 8.77
CA THR A 134 -9.57 -4.58 8.26
C THR A 134 -10.00 -3.18 7.78
N LEU A 135 -9.18 -2.15 7.96
CA LEU A 135 -9.43 -0.81 7.43
C LEU A 135 -8.63 -0.50 6.17
N LEU A 136 -7.58 -1.28 5.85
CA LEU A 136 -6.75 -1.03 4.67
C LEU A 136 -7.54 -1.30 3.38
N ARG A 137 -7.74 -0.24 2.58
CA ARG A 137 -8.55 -0.32 1.34
C ARG A 137 -7.73 -0.25 0.07
N ASN A 138 -6.63 0.49 0.07
CA ASN A 138 -5.88 0.81 -1.14
C ASN A 138 -4.40 0.52 -0.95
N ILE A 139 -3.83 -0.22 -1.90
CA ILE A 139 -2.39 -0.46 -1.95
C ILE A 139 -1.85 -0.16 -3.34
N ALA A 140 -0.58 0.25 -3.39
CA ALA A 140 0.21 0.35 -4.60
C ALA A 140 1.46 -0.50 -4.44
N ILE A 141 1.75 -1.35 -5.41
CA ILE A 141 2.87 -2.29 -5.35
C ILE A 141 3.71 -2.14 -6.60
N GLU A 142 4.99 -1.89 -6.41
CA GLU A 142 5.99 -1.98 -7.45
C GLU A 142 6.38 -3.46 -7.58
N LYS A 143 5.74 -4.21 -8.48
CA LYS A 143 5.95 -5.65 -8.58
C LYS A 143 7.08 -5.97 -9.54
N VAL A 144 8.06 -6.74 -9.06
CA VAL A 144 9.13 -7.26 -9.90
C VAL A 144 8.80 -8.69 -10.34
N VAL A 145 8.17 -8.84 -11.49
CA VAL A 145 7.92 -10.17 -12.09
C VAL A 145 9.22 -10.68 -12.71
N TYR A 146 10.05 -11.38 -11.94
CA TYR A 146 11.29 -11.98 -12.46
C TYR A 146 11.08 -13.38 -13.08
N SER A 147 10.08 -14.14 -12.63
CA SER A 147 9.73 -15.44 -13.19
C SER A 147 8.24 -15.73 -13.03
N GLY A 148 7.64 -16.40 -14.00
CA GLY A 148 6.19 -16.41 -14.20
C GLY A 148 5.33 -17.21 -13.20
N PHE A 149 5.88 -17.87 -12.17
CA PHE A 149 5.10 -18.93 -11.51
C PHE A 149 5.23 -19.13 -9.99
N GLU A 150 6.15 -18.49 -9.27
CA GLU A 150 6.36 -18.82 -7.84
C GLU A 150 5.60 -17.94 -6.85
N ASP A 151 4.97 -16.86 -7.30
CA ASP A 151 4.63 -15.78 -6.39
C ASP A 151 3.19 -15.84 -5.84
N GLY A 152 2.86 -16.96 -5.19
CA GLY A 152 1.71 -17.05 -4.28
C GLY A 152 1.91 -16.27 -2.97
N SER A 153 3.08 -15.67 -2.80
CA SER A 153 3.49 -14.98 -1.57
C SER A 153 2.61 -13.76 -1.29
N LEU A 154 2.48 -12.84 -2.25
CA LEU A 154 1.74 -11.61 -2.08
C LEU A 154 0.25 -11.88 -1.83
N SER A 155 -0.37 -12.77 -2.59
CA SER A 155 -1.78 -13.15 -2.38
C SER A 155 -2.03 -13.73 -0.97
N ASN A 156 -1.08 -14.49 -0.42
CA ASN A 156 -1.19 -15.03 0.93
C ASN A 156 -1.19 -13.92 1.98
N VAL A 157 -0.34 -12.90 1.85
CA VAL A 157 -0.33 -11.76 2.79
C VAL A 157 -1.57 -10.89 2.62
N LEU A 158 -2.01 -10.68 1.38
CA LEU A 158 -3.19 -9.87 1.12
C LEU A 158 -4.44 -10.43 1.79
N ARG A 159 -4.53 -11.75 2.01
CA ARG A 159 -5.63 -12.40 2.73
C ARG A 159 -5.88 -11.78 4.11
N ASP A 160 -4.82 -11.30 4.78
CA ASP A 160 -4.91 -10.67 6.10
C ASP A 160 -5.50 -9.26 6.08
N PHE A 161 -5.76 -8.71 4.89
CA PHE A 161 -6.37 -7.40 4.66
C PHE A 161 -7.71 -7.58 3.93
N PRO A 162 -8.79 -7.99 4.63
CA PRO A 162 -10.01 -8.49 3.99
C PRO A 162 -10.92 -7.43 3.36
N THR A 163 -10.62 -6.15 3.53
CA THR A 163 -11.45 -5.03 3.05
C THR A 163 -10.80 -4.25 1.91
N MET A 164 -9.78 -4.83 1.30
CA MET A 164 -9.08 -4.22 0.17
C MET A 164 -10.05 -4.00 -0.99
N LYS A 165 -10.06 -2.78 -1.52
CA LYS A 165 -10.94 -2.36 -2.61
C LYS A 165 -10.17 -2.11 -3.90
N ARG A 166 -8.89 -1.75 -3.79
CA ARG A 166 -8.06 -1.33 -4.91
C ARG A 166 -6.62 -1.76 -4.72
N MET A 167 -6.08 -2.41 -5.75
CA MET A 167 -4.66 -2.70 -5.87
C MET A 167 -4.12 -2.01 -7.12
N ILE A 168 -3.06 -1.21 -6.96
CA ILE A 168 -2.43 -0.50 -8.07
C ILE A 168 -1.08 -1.14 -8.34
N MET A 169 -0.94 -1.73 -9.52
CA MET A 169 0.31 -2.30 -9.99
C MET A 169 1.13 -1.19 -10.65
N LEU A 170 2.27 -0.86 -10.04
CA LEU A 170 3.18 0.14 -10.57
C LEU A 170 3.99 -0.42 -11.73
N ILE A 171 3.95 0.30 -12.85
CA ILE A 171 4.72 0.05 -14.05
C ILE A 171 5.95 0.95 -13.98
N THR A 172 7.13 0.34 -13.88
CA THR A 172 8.39 1.08 -13.91
C THR A 172 8.77 1.45 -15.34
N GLU A 173 9.72 2.37 -15.51
CA GLU A 173 10.23 2.69 -16.85
C GLU A 173 10.80 1.46 -17.57
N ARG A 174 11.35 0.51 -16.81
CA ARG A 174 11.83 -0.76 -17.34
C ARG A 174 10.69 -1.59 -17.92
N ASN A 175 9.59 -1.73 -17.18
CA ASN A 175 8.40 -2.46 -17.65
C ASN A 175 7.77 -1.82 -18.88
N MET A 176 7.81 -0.49 -18.98
CA MET A 176 7.32 0.22 -20.17
C MET A 176 8.15 -0.10 -21.44
N ARG A 177 9.45 -0.38 -21.28
CA ARG A 177 10.35 -0.74 -22.39
C ARG A 177 10.40 -2.24 -22.69
N ASP A 178 9.79 -3.06 -21.85
CA ASP A 178 9.71 -4.49 -22.09
C ASP A 178 8.90 -4.84 -23.34
N ASP A 179 9.18 -6.03 -23.89
CA ASP A 179 8.44 -6.62 -25.00
C ASP A 179 6.98 -6.93 -24.63
N ALA A 180 6.16 -7.17 -25.65
CA ALA A 180 4.73 -7.46 -25.49
C ALA A 180 4.48 -8.69 -24.58
N VAL A 181 5.35 -9.71 -24.64
CA VAL A 181 5.21 -10.96 -23.88
C VAL A 181 5.37 -10.70 -22.38
N LYS A 182 6.38 -9.92 -21.99
CA LYS A 182 6.60 -9.55 -20.58
C LYS A 182 5.51 -8.65 -20.03
N LYS A 183 5.03 -7.68 -20.83
CA LYS A 183 3.88 -6.84 -20.47
C LYS A 183 2.62 -7.68 -20.28
N ALA A 184 2.37 -8.65 -21.16
CA ALA A 184 1.27 -9.60 -21.02
C ALA A 184 1.39 -10.43 -19.73
N ARG A 185 2.59 -10.96 -19.43
CA ARG A 185 2.87 -11.70 -18.18
C ARG A 185 2.62 -10.85 -16.94
N PHE A 186 3.03 -9.59 -16.96
CA PHE A 186 2.78 -8.65 -15.86
C PHE A 186 1.28 -8.45 -15.61
N CYS A 187 0.49 -8.22 -16.66
CA CYS A 187 -0.97 -8.09 -16.52
C CYS A 187 -1.64 -9.39 -16.05
N ARG A 188 -1.18 -10.55 -16.54
CA ARG A 188 -1.70 -11.87 -16.10
C ARG A 188 -1.38 -12.13 -14.63
N ALA A 189 -0.17 -11.79 -14.17
CA ALA A 189 0.22 -11.93 -12.77
C ALA A 189 -0.66 -11.07 -11.85
N ALA A 190 -0.94 -9.84 -12.25
CA ALA A 190 -1.83 -8.95 -11.49
C ALA A 190 -3.26 -9.50 -11.38
N ARG A 191 -3.84 -9.97 -12.50
CA ARG A 191 -5.15 -10.64 -12.52
C ARG A 191 -5.19 -11.91 -11.68
N ARG A 192 -4.09 -12.68 -11.66
CA ARG A 192 -4.00 -13.88 -10.81
C ARG A 192 -4.05 -13.51 -9.33
N ILE A 193 -3.33 -12.46 -8.91
CA ILE A 193 -3.37 -11.99 -7.52
C ILE A 193 -4.78 -11.54 -7.14
N GLU A 194 -5.45 -10.76 -7.99
CA GLU A 194 -6.85 -10.34 -7.81
C GLU A 194 -7.77 -11.54 -7.63
N TRP A 195 -7.71 -12.49 -8.57
CA TRP A 195 -8.55 -13.68 -8.54
C TRP A 195 -8.28 -14.55 -7.30
N THR A 196 -7.01 -14.75 -6.93
CA THR A 196 -6.65 -15.51 -5.72
C THR A 196 -7.13 -14.81 -4.45
N TYR A 197 -7.00 -13.48 -4.38
CA TYR A 197 -7.51 -12.70 -3.26
C TYR A 197 -9.05 -12.83 -3.14
N GLU A 198 -9.78 -12.68 -4.24
CA GLU A 198 -11.23 -12.84 -4.25
C GLU A 198 -11.66 -14.25 -3.83
N PHE A 199 -11.00 -15.27 -4.37
CA PHE A 199 -11.25 -16.66 -4.02
C PHE A 199 -11.04 -16.91 -2.52
N ASP A 200 -9.96 -16.36 -1.95
CA ASP A 200 -9.67 -16.47 -0.52
C ASP A 200 -10.73 -15.76 0.33
N GLN A 201 -11.16 -14.55 -0.06
CA GLN A 201 -12.23 -13.84 0.63
C GLN A 201 -13.55 -14.61 0.58
N CYS A 202 -13.85 -15.27 -0.52
CA CYS A 202 -15.01 -16.17 -0.64
C CYS A 202 -14.88 -17.40 0.27
N LYS A 203 -13.68 -18.00 0.38
CA LYS A 203 -13.44 -19.17 1.22
C LYS A 203 -13.57 -18.84 2.70
N THR A 204 -13.02 -17.73 3.17
CA THR A 204 -13.15 -17.28 4.57
C THR A 204 -14.58 -16.88 4.91
N GLY A 205 -15.35 -16.41 3.92
CA GLY A 205 -16.78 -16.15 4.07
C GLY A 205 -17.69 -17.39 4.08
N ARG A 206 -17.16 -18.61 3.89
CA ARG A 206 -17.97 -19.85 3.96
C ARG A 206 -18.51 -20.16 5.35
N ASP A 207 -17.88 -19.62 6.39
CA ASP A 207 -18.33 -19.77 7.77
C ASP A 207 -19.46 -18.76 8.13
N SER A 208 -19.83 -17.87 7.20
CA SER A 208 -21.02 -17.01 7.31
C SER A 208 -22.05 -17.36 6.23
N GLU A 209 -23.34 -17.21 6.52
CA GLU A 209 -24.45 -17.48 5.58
C GLU A 209 -24.44 -16.58 4.31
N GLU A 210 -23.43 -15.71 4.14
CA GLU A 210 -23.26 -14.81 2.99
C GLU A 210 -22.48 -15.40 1.81
N TRP A 211 -22.04 -16.66 1.90
CA TRP A 211 -21.20 -17.37 0.93
C TRP A 211 -21.65 -17.34 -0.55
N PHE A 212 -22.93 -17.04 -0.82
CA PHE A 212 -23.52 -17.05 -2.17
C PHE A 212 -23.79 -15.69 -2.78
N ARG A 213 -23.40 -14.59 -2.12
CA ARG A 213 -23.49 -13.27 -2.75
C ARG A 213 -22.20 -13.03 -3.53
N PRO A 214 -22.24 -12.91 -4.88
CA PRO A 214 -21.12 -12.32 -5.61
C PRO A 214 -20.84 -10.97 -4.94
N ARG A 215 -19.70 -10.84 -4.27
CA ARG A 215 -19.38 -9.60 -3.57
C ARG A 215 -19.30 -8.50 -4.64
N PRO A 216 -20.10 -7.43 -4.56
CA PRO A 216 -20.10 -6.36 -5.56
C PRO A 216 -18.81 -5.52 -5.57
N PHE A 217 -17.80 -5.90 -4.79
CA PHE A 217 -16.51 -5.23 -4.67
C PHE A 217 -15.40 -6.23 -5.02
N ALA A 218 -15.26 -6.51 -6.32
CA ALA A 218 -14.02 -7.05 -6.87
C ALA A 218 -12.86 -6.13 -6.47
N CYS A 219 -11.72 -6.68 -6.04
CA CYS A 219 -10.55 -5.87 -5.73
C CYS A 219 -10.03 -5.30 -7.05
N ASN A 220 -10.37 -4.04 -7.37
CA ASN A 220 -10.04 -3.49 -8.68
C ASN A 220 -8.52 -3.39 -8.84
N VAL A 221 -7.99 -4.08 -9.83
CA VAL A 221 -6.61 -3.90 -10.28
C VAL A 221 -6.54 -2.77 -11.29
N ASP A 222 -5.78 -1.74 -10.94
CA ASP A 222 -5.36 -0.69 -11.86
C ASP A 222 -3.85 -0.76 -12.09
N PHE A 223 -3.40 -0.16 -13.17
CA PHE A 223 -1.99 0.03 -13.47
C PHE A 223 -1.65 1.51 -13.41
N ALA A 224 -0.47 1.85 -12.92
CA ALA A 224 -0.04 3.24 -12.84
C ALA A 224 1.45 3.38 -13.11
N THR A 225 1.86 4.53 -13.63
CA THR A 225 3.27 4.94 -13.61
C THR A 225 3.49 5.93 -12.48
N ARG A 226 4.72 6.03 -11.98
CA ARG A 226 5.08 7.02 -10.97
C ARG A 226 5.76 8.21 -11.64
N LYS A 227 5.17 9.40 -11.51
CA LYS A 227 5.70 10.64 -12.10
C LYS A 227 5.67 11.77 -11.08
N GLY A 228 6.82 12.38 -10.81
CA GLY A 228 6.90 13.50 -9.85
C GLY A 228 6.47 13.15 -8.41
N GLY A 229 6.48 11.87 -8.02
CA GLY A 229 6.02 11.42 -6.70
C GLY A 229 4.53 11.06 -6.63
N GLU A 230 3.78 11.21 -7.72
CA GLU A 230 2.36 10.87 -7.82
C GLU A 230 2.12 9.62 -8.68
N LEU A 231 0.95 8.98 -8.52
CA LEU A 231 0.50 7.88 -9.38
C LEU A 231 -0.28 8.44 -10.57
N GLU A 232 0.22 8.20 -11.78
CA GLU A 232 -0.49 8.45 -13.02
C GLU A 232 -1.11 7.14 -13.51
N ILE A 233 -2.43 6.99 -13.33
CA ILE A 233 -3.17 5.78 -13.73
C ILE A 233 -3.09 5.59 -15.24
N VAL A 234 -2.65 4.42 -15.67
CA VAL A 234 -2.61 4.02 -17.08
C VAL A 234 -4.04 3.66 -17.52
N PRO A 235 -4.56 4.27 -18.60
CA PRO A 235 -5.89 3.98 -19.11
C PRO A 235 -6.11 2.48 -19.39
N LYS A 236 -7.33 1.99 -19.17
CA LYS A 236 -7.66 0.56 -19.29
C LYS A 236 -7.43 0.02 -20.70
N GLU A 237 -7.54 0.87 -21.69
CA GLU A 237 -7.37 0.54 -23.10
C GLU A 237 -5.93 0.13 -23.38
N VAL A 238 -4.96 0.85 -22.81
CA VAL A 238 -3.52 0.65 -23.03
C VAL A 238 -3.07 -0.72 -22.53
N TRP A 239 -3.45 -1.10 -21.31
CA TRP A 239 -2.99 -2.38 -20.76
C TRP A 239 -3.91 -3.56 -21.15
N ARG A 240 -5.11 -3.31 -21.70
CA ARG A 240 -5.90 -4.37 -22.34
C ARG A 240 -5.23 -4.90 -23.59
N GLU A 241 -4.59 -4.04 -24.38
CA GLU A 241 -3.82 -4.45 -25.55
C GLU A 241 -2.71 -5.44 -25.16
N TRP A 242 -2.05 -5.22 -24.02
CA TRP A 242 -1.03 -6.14 -23.50
C TRP A 242 -1.58 -7.52 -23.12
N THR A 243 -2.87 -7.62 -22.80
CA THR A 243 -3.52 -8.91 -22.53
C THR A 243 -4.03 -9.62 -23.78
N ALA A 244 -4.21 -8.91 -24.91
CA ALA A 244 -4.78 -9.45 -26.15
C ALA A 244 -3.76 -10.20 -27.03
N GLU A 245 -2.47 -9.90 -26.89
CA GLU A 245 -1.40 -10.44 -27.77
C GLU A 245 -0.51 -11.51 -27.12
N GLY A 246 -0.82 -11.97 -25.89
CA GLY A 246 -0.05 -13.05 -25.28
C GLY A 246 -0.53 -14.44 -25.72
N PRO A 247 0.36 -15.44 -25.89
CA PRO A 247 -0.03 -16.82 -26.22
C PRO A 247 -1.11 -17.33 -25.26
N SER A 248 -2.11 -18.05 -25.78
CA SER A 248 -3.26 -18.47 -24.97
C SER A 248 -2.78 -19.37 -23.81
N MET A 249 -3.60 -19.56 -22.79
CA MET A 249 -3.27 -20.52 -21.73
C MET A 249 -3.10 -21.96 -22.26
N ASP A 250 -3.39 -22.21 -23.53
CA ASP A 250 -3.22 -23.51 -24.18
C ASP A 250 -1.79 -23.74 -24.72
N ASP A 251 -0.91 -22.73 -24.66
CA ASP A 251 0.46 -22.80 -25.21
C ASP A 251 1.54 -23.11 -24.14
N VAL A 252 1.15 -23.61 -22.96
CA VAL A 252 2.09 -24.10 -21.94
C VAL A 252 1.67 -25.51 -21.51
N GLU A 253 2.09 -26.50 -22.29
CA GLU A 253 2.30 -27.88 -21.83
C GLU A 253 3.69 -28.04 -21.22
#